data_AF-S2RVE4-F1
#
_entry.id   AF-S2RVE4-F1
#
_cell.length_a   1.000
_cell.length_b   1.000
_cell.length_c   1.000
_cell.angle_alpha   90.00
_cell.angle_beta   90.00
_cell.angle_gamma   90.00
#
_symmetry.space_group_name_H-M   'P 1'
#
loop_
_entity.id
_entity.type
_entity.pdbx_description
1 polymer ?
#
loop_
_entity_poly.entity_id
_entity_poly.type
_entity_poly.pdbx_seq_one_letter_code
_entity_poly.pdbx_strand_id
1 'polypeptide(L)'
;MDANTNIELARWKINRVDRPDVQNVYSHIPGALHSGFDESFVIPGKLRGHNIRIMARYSADPNGDQHSADLTFDKVINVPPIVADGHLDEFSMKDNRMTLRGWSASPDSPGKPYSYLLAVDANTNIELARWKINRTDRSDVQNAYPQIPGALHSGFNVIFNMPGEIKGHKVKFMSRYSSDPNGSFDTTDFTFENVIDIPPIVQEGWLEEYSVSGNKLNLKGWSASSESPTKPYSYLFAVDAKTNIELARWKINRIDRPDVPKVYPHIPGALHSGFKESFDIPAKLRGRAVKIMARYTADPEGNNESADVTFDQVINIPAS
;
A
#
# COMPACT_ATOMS: atom_id res chain seq x y z
N MET A 1 26.60 8.18 -29.92
CA MET A 1 27.37 8.77 -28.81
C MET A 1 26.46 9.65 -27.97
N ASP A 2 26.75 9.83 -26.69
CA ASP A 2 26.10 10.84 -25.86
C ASP A 2 26.48 12.24 -26.37
N ALA A 3 25.48 13.09 -26.61
CA ALA A 3 25.67 14.40 -27.24
C ALA A 3 26.31 15.45 -26.32
N ASN A 4 26.28 15.22 -25.00
CA ASN A 4 26.81 16.15 -24.01
C ASN A 4 28.26 15.81 -23.65
N THR A 5 28.59 14.52 -23.57
CA THR A 5 29.89 14.01 -23.11
C THR A 5 30.77 13.45 -24.22
N ASN A 6 30.20 13.23 -25.42
CA ASN A 6 30.84 12.55 -26.56
C ASN A 6 31.31 11.12 -26.25
N ILE A 7 30.76 10.47 -25.22
CA ILE A 7 31.05 9.06 -24.91
C ILE A 7 30.27 8.14 -25.86
N GLU A 8 30.92 7.11 -26.38
CA GLU A 8 30.24 6.06 -27.16
C GLU A 8 29.32 5.25 -26.24
N LEU A 9 28.00 5.41 -26.41
CA LEU A 9 27.02 4.66 -25.65
C LEU A 9 26.71 3.31 -26.30
N ALA A 10 26.67 3.22 -27.64
CA ALA A 10 26.31 2.01 -28.37
C ALA A 10 26.91 2.02 -29.78
N ARG A 11 27.14 0.84 -30.33
CA ARG A 11 27.53 0.64 -31.74
C ARG A 11 26.78 -0.51 -32.37
N TRP A 12 26.69 -0.44 -33.69
CA TRP A 12 26.17 -1.48 -34.55
C TRP A 12 27.06 -1.59 -35.78
N LYS A 13 27.33 -2.83 -36.19
CA LYS A 13 27.83 -3.10 -37.53
C LYS A 13 26.63 -3.05 -38.48
N ILE A 14 26.78 -2.34 -39.58
CA ILE A 14 25.71 -2.10 -40.56
C ILE A 14 26.13 -2.58 -41.94
N ASN A 15 25.14 -2.83 -42.80
CA ASN A 15 25.41 -3.05 -44.22
C ASN A 15 25.31 -1.72 -44.98
N ARG A 16 26.23 -1.51 -45.92
CA ARG A 16 26.23 -0.31 -46.76
C ARG A 16 25.23 -0.49 -47.89
N VAL A 17 24.55 0.59 -48.24
CA VAL A 17 23.60 0.65 -49.34
C VAL A 17 24.18 1.49 -50.46
N ASP A 18 24.00 1.02 -51.69
CA ASP A 18 24.47 1.74 -52.87
C ASP A 18 23.68 3.04 -53.09
N ARG A 19 24.42 4.11 -53.35
CA ARG A 19 23.94 5.47 -53.63
C ARG A 19 24.54 5.96 -54.95
N PRO A 20 24.01 5.48 -56.10
CA PRO A 20 24.47 5.95 -57.41
C PRO A 20 24.31 7.46 -57.60
N ASP A 21 23.30 8.05 -56.97
CA ASP A 21 23.09 9.50 -56.93
C ASP A 21 24.25 10.23 -56.25
N VAL A 22 24.75 9.70 -55.13
CA VAL A 22 25.93 10.24 -54.43
C VAL A 22 27.19 10.03 -55.27
N GLN A 23 27.38 8.86 -55.88
CA GLN A 23 28.52 8.58 -56.76
C GLN A 23 28.57 9.51 -57.97
N ASN A 24 27.43 9.87 -58.55
CA ASN A 24 27.38 10.79 -59.70
C ASN A 24 27.81 12.20 -59.32
N VAL A 25 27.48 12.67 -58.12
CA VAL A 25 27.83 14.01 -57.63
C VAL A 25 29.26 14.05 -57.06
N TYR A 26 29.66 13.00 -56.36
CA TYR A 26 30.94 12.90 -55.64
C TYR A 26 31.83 11.83 -56.25
N SER A 27 31.95 11.83 -57.58
CA SER A 27 32.65 10.78 -58.32
C SER A 27 34.14 10.66 -58.01
N HIS A 28 34.73 11.74 -57.49
CA HIS A 28 36.12 11.82 -57.07
C HIS A 28 36.37 11.21 -55.67
N ILE A 29 35.33 10.86 -54.91
CA ILE A 29 35.45 10.24 -53.59
C ILE A 29 35.41 8.71 -53.74
N PRO A 30 36.51 8.00 -53.45
CA PRO A 30 36.51 6.54 -53.49
C PRO A 30 35.46 5.94 -52.55
N GLY A 31 34.64 5.04 -53.07
CA GLY A 31 33.58 4.39 -52.28
C GLY A 31 32.30 5.20 -52.12
N ALA A 32 32.14 6.34 -52.82
CA ALA A 32 30.92 7.15 -52.80
C ALA A 32 29.67 6.34 -53.17
N LEU A 33 29.78 5.36 -54.07
CA LEU A 33 28.70 4.42 -54.38
C LEU A 33 28.23 3.69 -53.12
N HIS A 34 29.11 3.20 -52.27
CA HIS A 34 28.74 2.38 -51.10
C HIS A 34 28.62 3.21 -49.81
N SER A 35 28.22 4.48 -49.89
CA SER A 35 28.22 5.40 -48.74
C SER A 35 26.91 5.44 -47.95
N GLY A 36 25.85 4.84 -48.48
CA GLY A 36 24.54 4.84 -47.84
C GLY A 36 24.40 3.83 -46.70
N PHE A 37 23.40 4.06 -45.87
CA PHE A 37 22.93 3.11 -44.87
C PHE A 37 21.41 3.27 -44.70
N ASP A 38 20.72 2.17 -44.41
CA ASP A 38 19.30 2.13 -44.05
C ASP A 38 19.11 0.96 -43.09
N GLU A 39 18.89 1.27 -41.82
CA GLU A 39 18.90 0.27 -40.75
C GLU A 39 17.88 0.64 -39.66
N SER A 40 17.31 -0.38 -39.03
CA SER A 40 16.40 -0.25 -37.89
C SER A 40 16.95 -1.01 -36.69
N PHE A 41 17.05 -0.33 -35.55
CA PHE A 41 17.61 -0.90 -34.32
C PHE A 41 16.62 -0.82 -33.16
N VAL A 42 16.61 -1.85 -32.33
CA VAL A 42 16.01 -1.77 -30.99
C VAL A 42 16.84 -0.81 -30.15
N ILE A 43 16.21 0.20 -29.54
CA ILE A 43 16.88 1.18 -28.69
C ILE A 43 17.41 0.49 -27.42
N PRO A 44 18.73 0.37 -27.22
CA PRO A 44 19.30 -0.22 -26.02
C PRO A 44 19.00 0.63 -24.78
N GLY A 45 18.86 0.01 -23.62
CA GLY A 45 18.63 0.70 -22.34
C GLY A 45 19.66 1.80 -22.05
N LYS A 46 20.93 1.57 -22.38
CA LYS A 46 22.04 2.54 -22.23
C LYS A 46 21.93 3.80 -23.10
N LEU A 47 20.97 3.87 -24.04
CA LEU A 47 20.65 5.11 -24.75
C LEU A 47 19.51 5.89 -24.08
N ARG A 48 18.68 5.25 -23.26
CA ARG A 48 17.50 5.86 -22.64
C ARG A 48 17.93 6.91 -21.62
N GLY A 49 17.29 8.07 -21.65
CA GLY A 49 17.63 9.22 -20.80
C GLY A 49 18.76 10.09 -21.37
N HIS A 50 19.36 9.72 -22.50
CA HIS A 50 20.43 10.48 -23.14
C HIS A 50 19.92 11.30 -24.33
N ASN A 51 20.58 12.44 -24.56
CA ASN A 51 20.60 13.07 -25.86
C ASN A 51 21.72 12.41 -26.67
N ILE A 52 21.44 11.89 -27.86
CA ILE A 52 22.42 11.15 -28.65
C ILE A 52 22.71 11.85 -29.98
N ARG A 53 23.97 11.73 -30.44
CA ARG A 53 24.35 11.95 -31.84
C ARG A 53 24.72 10.63 -32.48
N ILE A 54 24.40 10.49 -33.76
CA ILE A 54 24.85 9.35 -34.57
C ILE A 54 26.23 9.69 -35.13
N MET A 55 27.12 8.70 -35.13
CA MET A 55 28.44 8.77 -35.76
C MET A 55 28.56 7.59 -36.71
N ALA A 56 28.86 7.87 -37.98
CA ALA A 56 29.29 6.86 -38.93
C ALA A 56 30.80 6.70 -38.84
N ARG A 57 31.27 5.46 -38.78
CA ARG A 57 32.70 5.11 -38.75
C ARG A 57 33.04 4.15 -39.87
N TYR A 58 34.00 4.53 -40.71
CA TYR A 58 34.69 3.61 -41.61
C TYR A 58 35.93 3.09 -40.89
N SER A 59 36.12 1.79 -40.80
CA SER A 59 37.29 1.20 -40.11
C SER A 59 37.74 -0.06 -40.84
N ALA A 60 39.05 -0.28 -40.86
CA ALA A 60 39.66 -1.53 -41.34
C ALA A 60 39.69 -2.64 -40.28
N ASP A 61 39.41 -2.31 -39.02
CA ASP A 61 39.31 -3.24 -37.91
C ASP A 61 37.90 -3.85 -37.86
N PRO A 62 37.74 -5.20 -37.84
CA PRO A 62 36.45 -5.85 -37.69
C PRO A 62 35.63 -5.39 -36.49
N ASN A 63 36.29 -4.95 -35.41
CA ASN A 63 35.62 -4.41 -34.22
C ASN A 63 35.24 -2.95 -34.41
N GLY A 64 35.93 -2.20 -35.26
CA GLY A 64 35.69 -0.78 -35.53
C GLY A 64 36.43 0.17 -34.59
N ASP A 65 37.52 -0.26 -33.95
CA ASP A 65 38.22 0.55 -32.93
C ASP A 65 39.47 1.25 -33.47
N GLN A 66 40.04 0.76 -34.56
CA GLN A 66 41.31 1.25 -35.10
C GLN A 66 41.20 1.63 -36.58
N HIS A 67 42.19 2.39 -37.06
CA HIS A 67 42.32 2.81 -38.46
C HIS A 67 41.01 3.37 -39.02
N SER A 68 40.39 4.28 -38.27
CA SER A 68 39.03 4.75 -38.53
C SER A 68 38.95 6.17 -39.08
N ALA A 69 37.92 6.42 -39.88
CA ALA A 69 37.46 7.74 -40.27
C ALA A 69 36.03 7.93 -39.78
N ASP A 70 35.82 8.97 -38.97
CA ASP A 70 34.56 9.22 -38.27
C ASP A 70 33.86 10.45 -38.85
N LEU A 71 32.54 10.32 -39.04
CA LEU A 71 31.64 11.42 -39.36
C LEU A 71 30.54 11.44 -38.31
N THR A 72 30.48 12.51 -37.51
CA THR A 72 29.37 12.71 -36.57
C THR A 72 28.31 13.58 -37.22
N PHE A 73 27.05 13.14 -37.17
CA PHE A 73 25.92 13.92 -37.65
C PHE A 73 25.49 14.93 -36.58
N ASP A 74 25.21 16.17 -36.98
CA ASP A 74 24.88 17.25 -36.05
C ASP A 74 23.52 17.07 -35.34
N LYS A 75 22.62 16.27 -35.93
CA LYS A 75 21.28 16.03 -35.39
C LYS A 75 21.38 15.34 -34.02
N VAL A 76 20.92 16.06 -32.99
CA VAL A 76 20.72 15.51 -31.65
C VAL A 76 19.35 14.86 -31.57
N ILE A 77 19.30 13.63 -31.07
CA ILE A 77 18.09 12.86 -30.85
C ILE A 77 17.91 12.70 -29.35
N ASN A 78 16.80 13.19 -28.80
CA ASN A 78 16.44 12.91 -27.42
C ASN A 78 15.86 11.50 -27.32
N VAL A 79 16.45 10.66 -26.47
CA VAL A 79 15.92 9.34 -26.16
C VAL A 79 15.35 9.39 -24.74
N PRO A 80 14.02 9.33 -24.56
CA PRO A 80 13.41 9.47 -23.25
C PRO A 80 13.84 8.33 -22.31
N PRO A 81 13.95 8.59 -20.99
CA PRO A 81 14.21 7.55 -20.01
C PRO A 81 13.06 6.54 -19.99
N ILE A 82 13.35 5.32 -19.57
CA ILE A 82 12.32 4.38 -19.12
C ILE A 82 12.05 4.77 -17.67
N VAL A 83 10.79 5.03 -17.33
CA VAL A 83 10.38 5.36 -15.96
C VAL A 83 9.51 4.24 -15.42
N ALA A 84 9.45 4.14 -14.09
CA ALA A 84 8.47 3.25 -13.45
C ALA A 84 7.06 3.73 -13.78
N ASP A 85 6.15 2.78 -13.96
CA ASP A 85 4.73 3.04 -14.22
C ASP A 85 3.87 2.02 -13.46
N GLY A 86 2.59 2.31 -13.29
CA GLY A 86 1.69 1.47 -12.53
C GLY A 86 0.31 2.06 -12.40
N HIS A 87 -0.64 1.20 -12.04
CA HIS A 87 -2.02 1.58 -11.85
C HIS A 87 -2.67 0.73 -10.76
N LEU A 88 -3.51 1.36 -9.95
CA LEU A 88 -4.36 0.68 -8.97
C LEU A 88 -5.71 0.40 -9.63
N ASP A 89 -5.89 -0.80 -10.15
CA ASP A 89 -7.08 -1.23 -10.87
C ASP A 89 -8.31 -1.33 -9.96
N GLU A 90 -8.12 -1.69 -8.70
CA GLU A 90 -9.18 -1.77 -7.71
C GLU A 90 -8.67 -1.47 -6.30
N PHE A 91 -9.45 -0.68 -5.59
CA PHE A 91 -9.43 -0.61 -4.14
C PHE A 91 -10.86 -0.74 -3.61
N SER A 92 -11.08 -1.64 -2.67
CA SER A 92 -12.36 -1.75 -1.96
C SER A 92 -12.16 -2.11 -0.50
N MET A 93 -13.08 -1.65 0.36
CA MET A 93 -13.09 -1.93 1.80
C MET A 93 -14.42 -2.58 2.18
N LYS A 94 -14.35 -3.75 2.81
CA LYS A 94 -15.52 -4.47 3.30
C LYS A 94 -15.15 -5.32 4.51
N ASP A 95 -15.98 -5.32 5.55
CA ASP A 95 -15.84 -6.19 6.73
C ASP A 95 -14.43 -6.15 7.37
N ASN A 96 -13.88 -4.95 7.54
CA ASN A 96 -12.52 -4.69 8.05
C ASN A 96 -11.38 -5.33 7.21
N ARG A 97 -11.66 -5.63 5.94
CA ARG A 97 -10.70 -6.08 4.95
C ARG A 97 -10.61 -5.07 3.81
N MET A 98 -9.43 -5.01 3.20
CA MET A 98 -9.18 -4.23 2.00
C MET A 98 -8.74 -5.15 0.86
N THR A 99 -9.32 -4.95 -0.30
CA THR A 99 -8.93 -5.62 -1.54
C THR A 99 -8.17 -4.62 -2.40
N LEU A 100 -6.98 -5.02 -2.86
CA LEU A 100 -6.13 -4.22 -3.73
C LEU A 100 -5.78 -5.05 -4.96
N ARG A 101 -6.10 -4.53 -6.14
CA ARG A 101 -5.65 -5.09 -7.42
C ARG A 101 -4.99 -3.99 -8.24
N GLY A 102 -3.92 -4.33 -8.93
CA GLY A 102 -3.22 -3.38 -9.78
C GLY A 102 -1.97 -3.98 -10.38
N TRP A 103 -1.11 -3.10 -10.87
CA TRP A 103 0.21 -3.45 -11.38
C TRP A 103 1.18 -2.30 -11.15
N SER A 104 2.46 -2.62 -11.08
CA SER A 104 3.53 -1.64 -11.19
C SER A 104 4.75 -2.29 -11.81
N ALA A 105 5.44 -1.61 -12.70
CA ALA A 105 6.64 -2.09 -13.36
C ALA A 105 7.72 -1.01 -13.27
N SER A 106 8.95 -1.41 -12.96
CA SER A 106 10.08 -0.48 -12.81
C SER A 106 11.30 -1.00 -13.56
N PRO A 107 12.00 -0.14 -14.33
CA PRO A 107 13.28 -0.52 -14.94
C PRO A 107 14.35 -0.91 -13.93
N ASP A 108 14.21 -0.47 -12.67
CA ASP A 108 15.16 -0.75 -11.59
C ASP A 108 14.79 -1.99 -10.76
N SER A 109 13.73 -2.71 -11.14
CA SER A 109 13.29 -3.96 -10.50
C SER A 109 14.24 -5.16 -10.68
N PRO A 110 15.08 -5.28 -11.72
CA PRO A 110 16.06 -6.36 -11.80
C PRO A 110 16.97 -6.42 -10.57
N GLY A 111 17.18 -7.62 -10.03
CA GLY A 111 17.94 -7.83 -8.79
C GLY A 111 17.16 -7.58 -7.49
N LYS A 112 15.87 -7.23 -7.57
CA LYS A 112 15.00 -6.95 -6.41
C LYS A 112 13.83 -7.96 -6.32
N PRO A 113 14.07 -9.19 -5.84
CA PRO A 113 13.09 -10.27 -5.89
C PRO A 113 11.93 -10.12 -4.90
N TYR A 114 12.03 -9.23 -3.90
CA TYR A 114 10.97 -9.05 -2.90
C TYR A 114 10.04 -7.91 -3.30
N SER A 115 8.74 -8.13 -3.20
CA SER A 115 7.72 -7.13 -3.53
C SER A 115 6.83 -6.83 -2.34
N TYR A 116 6.46 -5.55 -2.20
CA TYR A 116 5.61 -5.07 -1.13
C TYR A 116 4.56 -4.09 -1.64
N LEU A 117 3.44 -4.02 -0.92
CA LEU A 117 2.56 -2.86 -0.90
C LEU A 117 2.73 -2.14 0.42
N LEU A 118 2.74 -0.81 0.38
CA LEU A 118 2.84 0.05 1.54
C LEU A 118 1.63 0.97 1.57
N ALA A 119 1.09 1.19 2.77
CA ALA A 119 0.18 2.28 3.06
C ALA A 119 0.99 3.43 3.64
N VAL A 120 0.88 4.60 3.02
CA VAL A 120 1.60 5.81 3.40
C VAL A 120 0.58 6.89 3.73
N ASP A 121 0.77 7.58 4.84
CA ASP A 121 -0.05 8.74 5.17
C ASP A 121 0.16 9.83 4.11
N ALA A 122 -0.92 10.23 3.45
CA ALA A 122 -0.89 11.14 2.32
C ALA A 122 -0.50 12.58 2.70
N ASN A 123 -0.59 12.96 3.98
CA ASN A 123 -0.28 14.30 4.46
C ASN A 123 1.18 14.42 4.90
N THR A 124 1.72 13.37 5.52
CA THR A 124 3.04 13.36 6.17
C THR A 124 4.07 12.52 5.42
N ASN A 125 3.64 11.68 4.47
CA ASN A 125 4.45 10.69 3.77
C ASN A 125 5.10 9.64 4.69
N ILE A 126 4.55 9.42 5.89
CA ILE A 126 5.02 8.39 6.82
C ILE A 126 4.43 7.04 6.43
N GLU A 127 5.25 5.98 6.41
CA GLU A 127 4.80 4.60 6.26
C GLU A 127 3.94 4.20 7.48
N LEU A 128 2.68 3.82 7.23
CA LEU A 128 1.74 3.37 8.25
C LEU A 128 1.71 1.85 8.35
N ALA A 129 1.82 1.17 7.21
CA ALA A 129 1.82 -0.29 7.14
C ALA A 129 2.48 -0.80 5.86
N ARG A 130 2.91 -2.05 5.88
CA ARG A 130 3.57 -2.73 4.77
C ARG A 130 3.16 -4.20 4.72
N TRP A 131 2.96 -4.71 3.51
CA TRP A 131 2.61 -6.09 3.24
C TRP A 131 3.51 -6.67 2.17
N LYS A 132 4.10 -7.83 2.44
CA LYS A 132 4.79 -8.62 1.42
C LYS A 132 3.76 -9.19 0.45
N ILE A 133 4.03 -9.09 -0.85
CA ILE A 133 3.15 -9.60 -1.90
C ILE A 133 3.91 -10.53 -2.85
N ASN A 134 3.15 -11.40 -3.51
CA ASN A 134 3.62 -12.12 -4.69
C ASN A 134 3.11 -11.39 -5.92
N ARG A 135 3.98 -11.27 -6.93
CA ARG A 135 3.62 -10.72 -8.22
C ARG A 135 2.81 -11.72 -9.03
N THR A 136 1.98 -11.20 -9.94
CA THR A 136 1.12 -11.97 -10.84
C THR A 136 1.30 -11.51 -12.27
N ASP A 137 0.94 -12.38 -13.21
CA ASP A 137 1.14 -12.13 -14.63
C ASP A 137 0.13 -11.13 -15.20
N ARG A 138 0.63 -10.20 -16.02
CA ARG A 138 -0.09 -9.13 -16.71
C ARG A 138 0.43 -9.00 -18.13
N SER A 139 -0.05 -9.88 -19.01
CA SER A 139 0.33 -9.87 -20.43
C SER A 139 -0.05 -8.57 -21.14
N ASP A 140 -1.14 -7.93 -20.70
CA ASP A 140 -1.55 -6.60 -21.16
C ASP A 140 -0.49 -5.53 -20.83
N VAL A 141 0.06 -5.55 -19.62
CA VAL A 141 1.15 -4.65 -19.21
C VAL A 141 2.44 -4.95 -19.97
N GLN A 142 2.78 -6.23 -20.17
CA GLN A 142 3.94 -6.63 -20.99
C GLN A 142 3.82 -6.14 -22.44
N ASN A 143 2.61 -6.14 -23.01
CA ASN A 143 2.38 -5.66 -24.37
C ASN A 143 2.44 -4.13 -24.47
N ALA A 144 1.97 -3.40 -23.45
CA ALA A 144 2.00 -1.93 -23.42
C ALA A 144 3.39 -1.38 -23.06
N TYR A 145 4.14 -2.08 -22.20
CA TYR A 145 5.44 -1.66 -21.68
C TYR A 145 6.53 -2.72 -21.91
N PRO A 146 6.74 -3.20 -23.16
CA PRO A 146 7.68 -4.29 -23.43
C PRO A 146 9.13 -3.96 -23.09
N GLN A 147 9.45 -2.66 -23.00
CA GLN A 147 10.76 -2.15 -22.63
C GLN A 147 11.06 -2.25 -21.13
N ILE A 148 10.07 -2.42 -20.26
CA ILE A 148 10.29 -2.50 -18.81
C ILE A 148 10.55 -3.96 -18.42
N PRO A 149 11.74 -4.30 -17.89
CA PRO A 149 12.02 -5.64 -17.38
C PRO A 149 10.97 -6.09 -16.36
N GLY A 150 10.52 -7.33 -16.49
CA GLY A 150 9.53 -7.90 -15.57
C GLY A 150 8.11 -7.32 -15.72
N ALA A 151 7.80 -6.57 -16.78
CA ALA A 151 6.46 -6.04 -17.03
C ALA A 151 5.38 -7.14 -17.01
N LEU A 152 5.69 -8.34 -17.48
CA LEU A 152 4.82 -9.51 -17.33
C LEU A 152 4.46 -9.78 -15.86
N HIS A 153 5.42 -9.77 -14.94
CA HIS A 153 5.21 -10.07 -13.52
C HIS A 153 4.99 -8.79 -12.69
N SER A 154 4.25 -7.82 -13.23
CA SER A 154 4.03 -6.52 -12.58
C SER A 154 2.80 -6.49 -11.68
N GLY A 155 1.85 -7.42 -11.89
CA GLY A 155 0.54 -7.40 -11.27
C GLY A 155 0.53 -7.79 -9.80
N PHE A 156 -0.52 -7.41 -9.08
CA PHE A 156 -0.88 -7.90 -7.77
C PHE A 156 -2.40 -7.97 -7.61
N ASN A 157 -2.87 -8.92 -6.81
CA ASN A 157 -4.27 -9.06 -6.40
C ASN A 157 -4.30 -9.66 -5.00
N VAL A 158 -4.60 -8.82 -4.01
CA VAL A 158 -4.41 -9.17 -2.59
C VAL A 158 -5.59 -8.69 -1.75
N ILE A 159 -5.84 -9.41 -0.66
CA ILE A 159 -6.82 -9.04 0.35
C ILE A 159 -6.13 -9.06 1.71
N PHE A 160 -6.14 -7.93 2.40
CA PHE A 160 -5.54 -7.78 3.73
C PHE A 160 -6.58 -7.40 4.78
N ASN A 161 -6.31 -7.76 6.03
CA ASN A 161 -7.00 -7.14 7.15
C ASN A 161 -6.54 -5.68 7.25
N MET A 162 -7.47 -4.77 7.51
CA MET A 162 -7.18 -3.37 7.73
C MET A 162 -6.50 -3.18 9.09
N PRO A 163 -5.21 -2.82 9.13
CA PRO A 163 -4.53 -2.58 10.40
C PRO A 163 -5.10 -1.32 11.08
N GLY A 164 -5.00 -1.25 12.40
CA GLY A 164 -5.47 -0.08 13.15
C GLY A 164 -4.69 1.19 12.79
N GLU A 165 -3.42 1.02 12.44
CA GLU A 165 -2.45 2.04 12.07
C GLU A 165 -2.84 2.86 10.84
N ILE A 166 -3.72 2.35 9.98
CA ILE A 166 -4.22 3.10 8.82
C ILE A 166 -5.59 3.73 9.06
N LYS A 167 -6.29 3.41 10.15
CA LYS A 167 -7.62 3.94 10.43
C LYS A 167 -7.53 5.41 10.86
N GLY A 168 -8.36 6.26 10.28
CA GLY A 168 -8.35 7.72 10.51
C GLY A 168 -7.32 8.48 9.66
N HIS A 169 -6.60 7.79 8.77
CA HIS A 169 -5.63 8.40 7.88
C HIS A 169 -6.17 8.53 6.45
N LYS A 170 -5.69 9.57 5.75
CA LYS A 170 -5.75 9.60 4.28
C LYS A 170 -4.54 8.83 3.77
N VAL A 171 -4.77 7.76 3.01
CA VAL A 171 -3.73 6.81 2.62
C VAL A 171 -3.45 6.88 1.12
N LYS A 172 -2.18 6.96 0.76
CA LYS A 172 -1.67 6.60 -0.57
C LYS A 172 -1.09 5.20 -0.50
N PHE A 173 -1.38 4.38 -1.50
CA PHE A 173 -0.68 3.10 -1.63
C PHE A 173 0.57 3.26 -2.48
N MET A 174 1.59 2.49 -2.16
CA MET A 174 2.83 2.44 -2.90
C MET A 174 3.21 0.99 -3.13
N SER A 175 3.71 0.69 -4.32
CA SER A 175 4.27 -0.61 -4.66
C SER A 175 5.79 -0.52 -4.66
N ARG A 176 6.44 -1.48 -3.99
CA ARG A 176 7.89 -1.52 -3.81
C ARG A 176 8.47 -2.82 -4.33
N TYR A 177 9.60 -2.73 -5.02
CA TYR A 177 10.54 -3.83 -5.22
C TYR A 177 11.76 -3.61 -4.32
N SER A 178 12.32 -4.68 -3.74
CA SER A 178 13.51 -4.62 -2.89
C SER A 178 14.41 -5.84 -3.06
N SER A 179 15.71 -5.64 -2.89
CA SER A 179 16.69 -6.74 -2.79
C SER A 179 16.76 -7.35 -1.38
N ASP A 180 16.17 -6.70 -0.39
CA ASP A 180 16.14 -7.13 1.01
C ASP A 180 14.84 -7.88 1.39
N PRO A 181 14.93 -9.02 2.09
CA PRO A 181 13.77 -9.78 2.55
C PRO A 181 12.80 -9.03 3.49
N ASN A 182 13.20 -7.89 4.06
CA ASN A 182 12.31 -7.03 4.85
C ASN A 182 11.72 -5.88 4.03
N GLY A 183 12.27 -5.57 2.85
CA GLY A 183 11.78 -4.49 1.99
C GLY A 183 12.26 -3.10 2.38
N SER A 184 13.38 -2.99 3.10
CA SER A 184 13.89 -1.73 3.65
C SER A 184 15.17 -1.21 2.98
N PHE A 185 15.83 -2.01 2.15
CA PHE A 185 17.10 -1.66 1.51
C PHE A 185 17.04 -1.85 -0.02
N ASP A 186 17.79 -1.01 -0.75
CA ASP A 186 17.89 -1.01 -2.22
C ASP A 186 16.51 -1.26 -2.88
N THR A 187 15.69 -0.21 -2.78
CA THR A 187 14.28 -0.25 -3.14
C THR A 187 14.01 0.58 -4.39
N THR A 188 12.99 0.19 -5.16
CA THR A 188 12.39 1.05 -6.18
C THR A 188 10.88 1.06 -5.97
N ASP A 189 10.33 2.26 -5.89
CA ASP A 189 8.99 2.53 -5.42
C ASP A 189 8.16 3.19 -6.52
N PHE A 190 6.90 2.80 -6.59
CA PHE A 190 5.88 3.45 -7.40
C PHE A 190 4.68 3.80 -6.52
N THR A 191 4.40 5.09 -6.37
CA THR A 191 3.26 5.59 -5.60
C THR A 191 2.05 5.74 -6.50
N PHE A 192 0.92 5.14 -6.11
CA PHE A 192 -0.33 5.33 -6.84
C PHE A 192 -0.94 6.69 -6.49
N GLU A 193 -1.52 7.36 -7.49
CA GLU A 193 -2.09 8.71 -7.31
C GLU A 193 -3.34 8.73 -6.41
N ASN A 194 -4.02 7.59 -6.25
CA ASN A 194 -5.23 7.50 -5.43
C ASN A 194 -4.94 7.83 -3.96
N VAL A 195 -5.67 8.81 -3.44
CA VAL A 195 -5.75 9.09 -2.00
C VAL A 195 -7.07 8.55 -1.48
N ILE A 196 -7.00 7.64 -0.51
CA ILE A 196 -8.16 6.97 0.06
C ILE A 196 -8.34 7.46 1.49
N ASP A 197 -9.55 7.92 1.83
CA ASP A 197 -9.89 8.31 3.19
C ASP A 197 -10.33 7.07 3.99
N ILE A 198 -9.53 6.66 4.97
CA ILE A 198 -9.86 5.55 5.85
C ILE A 198 -10.53 6.09 7.10
N PRO A 199 -11.81 5.75 7.38
CA PRO A 199 -12.50 6.26 8.55
C PRO A 199 -11.77 5.93 9.86
N PRO A 200 -11.83 6.81 10.88
CA PRO A 200 -11.27 6.53 12.20
C PRO A 200 -12.05 5.41 12.90
N ILE A 201 -11.42 4.83 13.91
CA ILE A 201 -12.15 4.02 14.91
C ILE A 201 -13.00 5.00 15.74
N VAL A 202 -14.31 4.72 15.83
CA VAL A 202 -15.24 5.50 16.65
C VAL A 202 -15.85 4.57 17.69
N GLN A 203 -15.75 4.97 18.95
CA GLN A 203 -16.29 4.23 20.09
C GLN A 203 -16.98 5.21 21.02
N GLU A 204 -18.24 4.94 21.33
CA GLU A 204 -19.11 5.81 22.10
C GLU A 204 -19.91 4.97 23.09
N GLY A 205 -20.35 5.56 24.19
CA GLY A 205 -21.21 4.87 25.12
C GLY A 205 -21.54 5.66 26.37
N TRP A 206 -22.56 5.19 27.06
CA TRP A 206 -23.01 5.82 28.30
C TRP A 206 -23.61 4.78 29.24
N LEU A 207 -23.21 4.85 30.52
CA LEU A 207 -23.89 4.13 31.60
C LEU A 207 -25.05 4.98 32.11
N GLU A 208 -26.26 4.57 31.79
CA GLU A 208 -27.48 5.35 32.04
C GLU A 208 -27.99 5.16 33.47
N GLU A 209 -28.04 3.91 33.92
CA GLU A 209 -28.52 3.57 35.25
C GLU A 209 -27.60 2.52 35.87
N TYR A 210 -27.32 2.71 37.16
CA TYR A 210 -26.67 1.70 37.98
C TYR A 210 -27.26 1.71 39.39
N SER A 211 -27.38 0.53 39.99
CA SER A 211 -27.75 0.41 41.40
C SER A 211 -27.16 -0.84 42.03
N VAL A 212 -26.89 -0.76 43.33
CA VAL A 212 -26.54 -1.90 44.15
C VAL A 212 -27.72 -2.16 45.08
N SER A 213 -28.38 -3.31 44.91
CA SER A 213 -29.56 -3.70 45.68
C SER A 213 -29.39 -5.11 46.22
N GLY A 214 -29.23 -5.25 47.53
CA GLY A 214 -28.88 -6.53 48.15
C GLY A 214 -27.56 -7.06 47.60
N ASN A 215 -27.55 -8.29 47.08
CA ASN A 215 -26.37 -8.90 46.46
C ASN A 215 -26.29 -8.70 44.93
N LYS A 216 -27.10 -7.79 44.36
CA LYS A 216 -27.16 -7.58 42.91
C LYS A 216 -26.60 -6.20 42.51
N LEU A 217 -25.83 -6.21 41.44
CA LEU A 217 -25.42 -5.01 40.69
C LEU A 217 -26.28 -4.94 39.43
N ASN A 218 -27.15 -3.94 39.36
CA ASN A 218 -28.00 -3.69 38.19
C ASN A 218 -27.35 -2.61 37.33
N LEU A 219 -27.25 -2.87 36.03
CA LEU A 219 -26.61 -1.98 35.07
C LEU A 219 -27.49 -1.82 33.83
N LYS A 220 -27.62 -0.59 33.35
CA LYS A 220 -28.26 -0.28 32.07
C LYS A 220 -27.48 0.82 31.38
N GLY A 221 -27.28 0.65 30.08
CA GLY A 221 -26.61 1.62 29.26
C GLY A 221 -26.45 1.13 27.83
N TRP A 222 -25.53 1.75 27.11
CA TRP A 222 -25.18 1.37 25.75
C TRP A 222 -23.70 1.67 25.47
N SER A 223 -23.14 0.95 24.51
CA SER A 223 -21.85 1.28 23.91
C SER A 223 -21.85 0.87 22.45
N ALA A 224 -21.44 1.73 21.54
CA ALA A 224 -21.32 1.45 20.12
C ALA A 224 -19.86 1.56 19.69
N SER A 225 -19.41 0.70 18.79
CA SER A 225 -18.05 0.72 18.23
C SER A 225 -18.10 0.44 16.74
N SER A 226 -17.33 1.20 15.95
CA SER A 226 -17.19 0.95 14.52
C SER A 226 -16.52 -0.39 14.21
N GLU A 227 -15.92 -1.03 15.22
CA GLU A 227 -15.33 -2.36 15.12
C GLU A 227 -16.27 -3.50 15.57
N SER A 228 -17.49 -3.18 16.05
CA SER A 228 -18.45 -4.20 16.47
C SER A 228 -18.83 -5.24 15.39
N PRO A 229 -18.86 -4.95 14.07
CA PRO A 229 -19.26 -5.94 13.07
C PRO A 229 -18.39 -7.20 13.00
N THR A 230 -17.11 -7.10 13.38
CA THR A 230 -16.17 -8.23 13.37
C THR A 230 -15.96 -8.83 14.75
N LYS A 231 -16.74 -8.40 15.76
CA LYS A 231 -16.55 -8.74 17.17
C LYS A 231 -17.86 -9.28 17.77
N PRO A 232 -18.19 -10.56 17.53
CA PRO A 232 -19.50 -11.14 17.88
C PRO A 232 -19.75 -11.30 19.38
N TYR A 233 -18.73 -11.25 20.23
CA TYR A 233 -18.89 -11.41 21.67
C TYR A 233 -18.91 -10.07 22.39
N SER A 234 -19.74 -9.95 23.43
CA SER A 234 -19.85 -8.76 24.26
C SER A 234 -19.74 -9.09 25.74
N TYR A 235 -19.02 -8.22 26.46
CA TYR A 235 -18.78 -8.37 27.89
C TYR A 235 -18.94 -7.03 28.61
N LEU A 236 -19.35 -7.11 29.88
CA LEU A 236 -19.18 -6.04 30.84
C LEU A 236 -18.11 -6.45 31.86
N PHE A 237 -17.28 -5.49 32.25
CA PHE A 237 -16.26 -5.66 33.26
C PHE A 237 -16.50 -4.69 34.39
N ALA A 238 -16.31 -5.14 35.62
CA ALA A 238 -16.07 -4.25 36.75
C ALA A 238 -14.54 -4.12 36.91
N VAL A 239 -14.04 -2.91 36.75
CA VAL A 239 -12.62 -2.59 36.96
C VAL A 239 -12.48 -1.74 38.21
N ASP A 240 -11.37 -1.89 38.93
CA ASP A 240 -11.06 -1.06 40.07
C ASP A 240 -10.96 0.42 39.66
N ALA A 241 -11.69 1.30 40.34
CA ALA A 241 -11.83 2.69 39.90
C ALA A 241 -10.52 3.51 39.94
N LYS A 242 -9.50 3.04 40.68
CA LYS A 242 -8.20 3.72 40.80
C LYS A 242 -7.15 3.11 39.87
N THR A 243 -7.14 1.79 39.77
CA THR A 243 -6.07 1.05 39.09
C THR A 243 -6.46 0.54 37.72
N ASN A 244 -7.75 0.59 37.36
CA ASN A 244 -8.34 -0.04 36.17
C ASN A 244 -8.07 -1.55 36.06
N ILE A 245 -7.66 -2.19 37.15
CA ILE A 245 -7.47 -3.64 37.20
C ILE A 245 -8.83 -4.31 37.10
N GLU A 246 -8.96 -5.31 36.23
CA GLU A 246 -10.16 -6.13 36.15
C GLU A 246 -10.44 -6.83 37.47
N LEU A 247 -11.66 -6.64 37.99
CA LEU A 247 -12.14 -7.29 39.19
C LEU A 247 -13.27 -8.25 38.89
N ALA A 248 -14.06 -8.09 37.85
CA ALA A 248 -15.04 -9.08 37.42
C ALA A 248 -15.36 -8.89 35.93
N ARG A 249 -15.86 -9.96 35.31
CA ARG A 249 -16.37 -9.94 33.94
C ARG A 249 -17.66 -10.72 33.83
N TRP A 250 -18.52 -10.29 32.93
CA TRP A 250 -19.78 -10.95 32.61
C TRP A 250 -19.99 -10.91 31.10
N LYS A 251 -20.27 -12.07 30.50
CA LYS A 251 -20.73 -12.15 29.12
C LYS A 251 -22.16 -11.63 29.06
N ILE A 252 -22.45 -10.79 28.06
CA ILE A 252 -23.78 -10.18 27.90
C ILE A 252 -24.31 -10.39 26.49
N ASN A 253 -25.63 -10.31 26.36
CA ASN A 253 -26.27 -10.16 25.07
C ASN A 253 -26.64 -8.69 24.87
N ARG A 254 -26.34 -8.17 23.68
CA ARG A 254 -26.73 -6.81 23.32
C ARG A 254 -28.23 -6.72 23.06
N ILE A 255 -28.82 -5.57 23.38
CA ILE A 255 -30.23 -5.26 23.12
C ILE A 255 -30.36 -4.04 22.21
N ASP A 256 -31.52 -3.93 21.57
CA ASP A 256 -31.80 -2.85 20.61
C ASP A 256 -31.94 -1.48 21.29
N ARG A 257 -31.32 -0.50 20.66
CA ARG A 257 -31.36 0.94 20.97
C ARG A 257 -31.59 1.75 19.70
N PRO A 258 -32.84 1.86 19.23
CA PRO A 258 -33.16 2.56 17.98
C PRO A 258 -32.85 4.06 17.99
N ASP A 259 -32.59 4.65 19.16
CA ASP A 259 -32.19 6.03 19.36
C ASP A 259 -30.70 6.27 19.07
N VAL A 260 -29.82 5.31 19.37
CA VAL A 260 -28.37 5.44 19.15
C VAL A 260 -28.00 5.63 17.67
N PRO A 261 -28.49 4.86 16.69
CA PRO A 261 -28.18 5.08 15.28
C PRO A 261 -28.76 6.40 14.73
N LYS A 262 -29.69 7.06 15.41
CA LYS A 262 -30.16 8.40 15.00
C LYS A 262 -29.12 9.48 15.31
N VAL A 263 -28.34 9.30 16.38
CA VAL A 263 -27.26 10.22 16.80
C VAL A 263 -25.93 9.82 16.16
N TYR A 264 -25.66 8.52 16.05
CA TYR A 264 -24.44 7.95 15.51
C TYR A 264 -24.71 7.06 14.28
N PRO A 265 -25.25 7.62 13.18
CA PRO A 265 -25.62 6.84 11.99
C PRO A 265 -24.42 6.21 11.28
N HIS A 266 -23.22 6.72 11.56
CA HIS A 266 -21.96 6.27 10.95
C HIS A 266 -21.29 5.12 11.71
N ILE A 267 -21.82 4.68 12.86
CA ILE A 267 -21.29 3.54 13.60
C ILE A 267 -22.07 2.27 13.22
N PRO A 268 -21.46 1.33 12.47
CA PRO A 268 -22.07 0.04 12.20
C PRO A 268 -22.46 -0.68 13.50
N GLY A 269 -23.62 -1.34 13.50
CA GLY A 269 -24.11 -2.09 14.67
C GLY A 269 -24.67 -1.22 15.80
N ALA A 270 -24.73 0.11 15.65
CA ALA A 270 -25.26 1.03 16.67
C ALA A 270 -26.67 0.67 17.19
N LEU A 271 -27.50 0.02 16.37
CA LEU A 271 -28.80 -0.51 16.80
C LEU A 271 -28.66 -1.50 17.96
N HIS A 272 -27.69 -2.41 17.92
CA HIS A 272 -27.49 -3.46 18.93
C HIS A 272 -26.42 -3.05 19.95
N SER A 273 -26.48 -1.80 20.43
CA SER A 273 -25.46 -1.23 21.33
C SER A 273 -25.82 -1.34 22.81
N GLY A 274 -27.10 -1.57 23.13
CA GLY A 274 -27.63 -1.53 24.49
C GLY A 274 -27.26 -2.73 25.34
N PHE A 275 -27.35 -2.57 26.65
CA PHE A 275 -27.36 -3.64 27.63
C PHE A 275 -28.28 -3.27 28.80
N LYS A 276 -28.89 -4.28 29.41
CA LYS A 276 -29.65 -4.14 30.66
C LYS A 276 -29.54 -5.45 31.44
N GLU A 277 -28.71 -5.45 32.45
CA GLU A 277 -28.26 -6.68 33.11
C GLU A 277 -28.30 -6.55 34.64
N SER A 278 -28.42 -7.69 35.32
CA SER A 278 -28.36 -7.79 36.77
C SER A 278 -27.46 -8.95 37.18
N PHE A 279 -26.34 -8.63 37.84
CA PHE A 279 -25.32 -9.61 38.20
C PHE A 279 -25.23 -9.80 39.70
N ASP A 280 -24.96 -11.04 40.13
CA ASP A 280 -24.53 -11.27 41.51
C ASP A 280 -23.17 -10.65 41.75
N ILE A 281 -23.04 -9.94 42.87
CA ILE A 281 -21.80 -9.23 43.25
C ILE A 281 -20.78 -10.25 43.76
N PRO A 282 -19.66 -10.48 43.05
CA PRO A 282 -18.60 -11.37 43.51
C PRO A 282 -17.92 -10.80 44.75
N ALA A 283 -17.42 -11.67 45.64
CA ALA A 283 -16.73 -11.26 46.87
C ALA A 283 -15.59 -10.26 46.64
N LYS A 284 -14.85 -10.41 45.54
CA LYS A 284 -13.75 -9.52 45.15
C LYS A 284 -14.16 -8.07 44.85
N LEU A 285 -15.45 -7.79 44.61
CA LEU A 285 -15.95 -6.43 44.43
C LEU A 285 -16.38 -5.77 45.74
N ARG A 286 -16.66 -6.55 46.79
CA ARG A 286 -17.19 -6.02 48.06
C ARG A 286 -16.23 -5.01 48.69
N GLY A 287 -16.76 -3.86 49.11
CA GLY A 287 -16.00 -2.76 49.70
C GLY A 287 -15.12 -1.99 48.73
N ARG A 288 -15.25 -2.22 47.41
CA ARG A 288 -14.45 -1.52 46.39
C ARG A 288 -15.27 -0.46 45.65
N ALA A 289 -14.58 0.56 45.18
CA ALA A 289 -15.08 1.48 44.17
C ALA A 289 -14.70 0.94 42.79
N VAL A 290 -15.68 0.80 41.89
CA VAL A 290 -15.49 0.21 40.56
C VAL A 290 -16.01 1.12 39.46
N LYS A 291 -15.41 1.04 38.28
CA LYS A 291 -15.99 1.53 37.03
C LYS A 291 -16.47 0.35 36.20
N ILE A 292 -17.40 0.60 35.29
CA ILE A 292 -17.87 -0.41 34.33
C ILE A 292 -17.21 -0.15 32.97
N MET A 293 -16.70 -1.22 32.35
CA MET A 293 -16.20 -1.20 30.99
C MET A 293 -17.02 -2.15 30.14
N ALA A 294 -17.52 -1.68 28.99
CA ALA A 294 -18.15 -2.51 27.98
C ALA A 294 -17.13 -2.88 26.90
N ARG A 295 -17.14 -4.14 26.48
CA ARG A 295 -16.23 -4.69 25.46
C ARG A 295 -17.01 -5.34 24.34
N TYR A 296 -16.59 -5.09 23.11
CA TYR A 296 -16.78 -5.98 21.96
C TYR A 296 -15.50 -6.77 21.72
N THR A 297 -15.58 -8.04 21.38
CA THR A 297 -14.39 -8.88 21.14
C THR A 297 -14.66 -9.99 20.13
N ALA A 298 -13.63 -10.34 19.36
CA ALA A 298 -13.63 -11.52 18.49
C ALA A 298 -13.30 -12.83 19.25
N ASP A 299 -12.78 -12.72 20.47
CA ASP A 299 -12.39 -13.84 21.32
C ASP A 299 -13.61 -14.35 22.13
N PRO A 300 -14.00 -15.63 21.99
CA PRO A 300 -15.10 -16.22 22.77
C PRO A 300 -14.93 -16.15 24.29
N GLU A 301 -13.70 -16.00 24.80
CA GLU A 301 -13.35 -15.83 26.20
C GLU A 301 -13.19 -14.35 26.61
N GLY A 302 -13.19 -13.46 25.63
CA GLY A 302 -13.17 -12.00 25.79
C GLY A 302 -11.84 -11.39 26.21
N ASN A 303 -10.71 -12.05 25.93
CA ASN A 303 -9.39 -11.59 26.35
C ASN A 303 -8.70 -10.68 25.32
N ASN A 304 -8.92 -10.93 24.03
CA ASN A 304 -8.14 -10.32 22.94
C ASN A 304 -9.03 -9.58 21.93
N GLU A 305 -8.39 -8.86 21.01
CA GLU A 305 -9.03 -8.19 19.88
C GLU A 305 -10.29 -7.40 20.29
N SER A 306 -10.13 -6.56 21.32
CA SER A 306 -11.24 -5.85 21.94
C SER A 306 -11.43 -4.43 21.42
N ALA A 307 -12.68 -3.97 21.47
CA ALA A 307 -13.03 -2.56 21.41
C ALA A 307 -13.77 -2.22 22.72
N ASP A 308 -13.14 -1.35 23.53
CA ASP A 308 -13.49 -1.12 24.92
C ASP A 308 -13.96 0.31 25.17
N VAL A 309 -15.08 0.44 25.89
CA VAL A 309 -15.60 1.72 26.40
C VAL A 309 -15.68 1.61 27.91
N THR A 310 -14.82 2.33 28.62
CA THR A 310 -14.93 2.48 30.09
C THR A 310 -15.79 3.69 30.41
N PHE A 311 -16.85 3.48 31.20
CA PHE A 311 -17.73 4.54 31.64
C PHE A 311 -17.15 5.25 32.86
N ASP A 312 -17.31 6.57 32.95
CA ASP A 312 -16.69 7.38 33.99
C ASP A 312 -17.33 7.25 35.37
N GLN A 313 -18.58 6.79 35.42
CA GLN A 313 -19.35 6.59 36.63
C GLN A 313 -18.64 5.62 37.58
N VAL A 314 -18.40 6.07 38.81
CA VAL A 314 -17.83 5.25 39.88
C VAL A 314 -18.95 4.69 40.75
N ILE A 315 -18.98 3.36 40.89
CA ILE A 315 -19.95 2.63 41.69
C ILE A 315 -19.26 2.14 42.96
N ASN A 316 -19.73 2.57 44.13
CA ASN A 316 -19.26 2.06 45.41
C ASN A 316 -20.01 0.79 45.76
N ILE A 317 -19.31 -0.33 45.83
CA ILE A 317 -19.87 -1.61 46.23
C ILE A 317 -19.78 -1.73 47.76
N PRO A 318 -20.90 -1.95 48.48
CA PRO A 318 -20.89 -2.13 49.93
C PRO A 318 -20.00 -3.30 50.35
N ALA A 319 -19.41 -3.21 51.54
CA ALA A 319 -18.61 -4.29 52.11
C ALA A 319 -19.46 -5.51 52.52
N SER A 320 -20.74 -5.30 52.85
CA SER A 320 -21.71 -6.27 53.37
C SER A 320 -23.08 -6.10 52.76
#